data_AF-A0A0D0CRC2-F1
#
_entry.id   AF-A0A0D0CRC2-F1
#
_cell.length_a   1.000
_cell.length_b   1.000
_cell.length_c   1.000
_cell.angle_alpha   90.00
_cell.angle_beta   90.00
_cell.angle_gamma   90.00
#
_symmetry.space_group_name_H-M   'P 1'
#
loop_
_entity.id
_entity.type
_entity.pdbx_description
1 polymer ?
#
loop_
_entity_poly.entity_id
_entity_poly.type
_entity_poly.pdbx_seq_one_letter_code
_entity_poly.pdbx_strand_id
1 'polypeptide(L)'
;MDLLHYLLECPAVVNEGSICTLFRFINTAFSLKDYIPLTQSSKYTAHEVPMLLSPAIQQFLSAGCHLTGAEVQDEWMLLKEVIWSGAVPMCLDTSSVSEQLG
;
A
#
# COMPACT_ATOMS: atom_id res chain seq x y z
N MET A 1 11.46 -14.53 3.75
CA MET A 1 10.35 -15.28 4.37
C MET A 1 9.10 -14.97 3.58
N ASP A 2 8.47 -15.97 2.99
CA ASP A 2 7.22 -15.75 2.25
C ASP A 2 6.11 -15.36 3.22
N LEU A 3 5.35 -14.32 2.89
CA LEU A 3 4.18 -13.87 3.64
C LEU A 3 3.25 -15.05 3.97
N LEU A 4 3.08 -15.98 3.03
CA LEU A 4 2.29 -17.20 3.21
C LEU A 4 2.83 -18.12 4.33
N HIS A 5 4.14 -18.21 4.50
CA HIS A 5 4.75 -19.03 5.54
C HIS A 5 4.53 -18.41 6.93
N TYR A 6 4.66 -17.09 7.03
CA TYR A 6 4.39 -16.35 8.27
C TYR A 6 2.90 -16.39 8.67
N LEU A 7 2.00 -16.33 7.69
CA LEU A 7 0.56 -16.47 7.91
C LEU A 7 0.18 -17.90 8.37
N LEU A 8 0.93 -18.92 7.92
CA LEU A 8 0.75 -20.30 8.35
C LEU A 8 1.16 -20.49 9.82
N GLU A 9 2.21 -19.80 10.26
CA GLU A 9 2.71 -19.85 11.64
C GLU A 9 1.84 -19.04 12.61
N CYS A 10 1.12 -18.03 12.10
CA CYS A 10 0.29 -17.12 12.87
C CYS A 10 -1.15 -17.02 12.32
N PRO A 11 -1.95 -18.12 12.31
CA PRO A 11 -3.24 -18.18 11.63
C PRO A 11 -4.32 -17.25 12.22
N ALA A 12 -4.10 -16.72 13.42
CA ALA A 12 -5.00 -15.76 14.07
C ALA A 12 -4.68 -14.29 13.74
N VAL A 13 -3.52 -14.01 13.14
CA VAL A 13 -3.06 -12.63 12.85
C VAL A 13 -3.79 -12.05 11.64
N VAL A 14 -4.18 -12.90 10.69
CA VAL A 14 -4.94 -12.49 9.50
C VAL A 14 -6.11 -13.43 9.35
N ASN A 15 -7.33 -12.89 9.40
CA ASN A 15 -8.55 -13.63 9.11
C ASN A 15 -9.05 -13.34 7.70
N GLU A 16 -10.05 -14.11 7.24
CA GLU A 16 -10.69 -13.93 5.93
C GLU A 16 -11.15 -12.48 5.69
N GLY A 17 -11.68 -11.83 6.72
CA GLY A 17 -12.10 -10.44 6.68
C GLY A 17 -10.95 -9.49 6.38
N SER A 18 -9.80 -9.67 7.04
CA SER A 18 -8.60 -8.87 6.82
C SER A 18 -8.09 -8.96 5.37
N ILE A 19 -8.04 -10.17 4.80
CA ILE A 19 -7.61 -10.37 3.40
C ILE A 19 -8.62 -9.73 2.43
N CYS A 20 -9.92 -9.95 2.65
CA CYS A 20 -10.97 -9.35 1.82
C CYS A 20 -10.88 -7.82 1.81
N THR A 21 -10.65 -7.21 2.99
CA THR A 21 -10.51 -5.77 3.14
C THR A 21 -9.27 -5.25 2.43
N LEU A 22 -8.12 -5.90 2.58
CA LEU A 22 -6.87 -5.55 1.88
C LEU A 22 -7.04 -5.59 0.35
N PHE A 23 -7.58 -6.68 -0.19
CA PHE A 23 -7.82 -6.79 -1.63
C PHE A 23 -8.80 -5.73 -2.13
N ARG A 24 -9.85 -5.44 -1.36
CA ARG A 24 -10.81 -4.38 -1.72
C ARG A 24 -10.13 -3.02 -1.73
N PHE A 25 -9.30 -2.74 -0.72
CA PHE A 25 -8.54 -1.50 -0.63
C PHE A 25 -7.60 -1.33 -1.83
N ILE A 26 -6.76 -2.33 -2.12
CA ILE A 26 -5.81 -2.30 -3.23
C ILE A 26 -6.52 -2.05 -4.56
N ASN A 27 -7.56 -2.84 -4.88
CA ASN A 27 -8.27 -2.70 -6.15
C ASN A 27 -8.97 -1.34 -6.28
N THR A 28 -9.57 -0.85 -5.19
CA THR A 28 -10.26 0.44 -5.19
C THR A 28 -9.26 1.59 -5.33
N ALA A 29 -8.18 1.57 -4.56
CA ALA A 29 -7.15 2.60 -4.61
C ALA A 29 -6.39 2.59 -5.95
N PHE A 30 -6.11 1.41 -6.52
CA PHE A 30 -5.51 1.27 -7.84
C PHE A 30 -6.38 1.88 -8.93
N SER A 31 -7.70 1.64 -8.87
CA SER A 31 -8.66 2.25 -9.80
C SER A 31 -8.73 3.78 -9.67
N LEU A 32 -8.37 4.32 -8.50
CA LEU A 32 -8.33 5.76 -8.23
C LEU A 32 -6.99 6.40 -8.57
N LYS A 33 -5.94 5.63 -8.85
CA LYS A 33 -4.56 6.10 -8.96
C LYS A 33 -4.41 7.36 -9.80
N ASP A 34 -5.04 7.42 -10.97
CA ASP A 34 -4.92 8.57 -11.89
C ASP A 34 -5.65 9.83 -11.39
N TYR A 35 -6.60 9.68 -10.46
CA TYR A 35 -7.35 10.77 -9.85
C TYR A 35 -6.69 11.32 -8.59
N ILE A 36 -5.86 10.52 -7.90
CA ILE A 36 -5.21 10.95 -6.66
C ILE A 36 -4.35 12.22 -6.88
N PRO A 37 -3.50 12.33 -7.93
CA PRO A 37 -2.72 13.54 -8.20
C PRO A 37 -3.60 14.78 -8.41
N LEU A 38 -4.77 14.61 -9.04
CA LEU A 38 -5.70 15.71 -9.32
C LEU A 38 -6.27 16.35 -8.05
N THR A 39 -6.28 15.59 -6.95
CA THR A 39 -6.75 16.07 -5.64
C THR A 39 -5.65 16.69 -4.80
N GLN A 40 -4.39 16.68 -5.27
CA GLN A 40 -3.27 17.25 -4.56
C GLN A 40 -3.04 18.72 -4.93
N SER A 41 -2.35 19.45 -4.05
CA SER A 41 -1.88 20.80 -4.34
C SER A 41 -0.92 20.77 -5.53
N SER A 42 -0.92 21.83 -6.36
CA SER A 42 -0.02 21.99 -7.51
C SER A 42 1.48 21.95 -7.18
N LYS A 43 1.84 21.95 -5.90
CA LYS A 43 3.20 21.79 -5.40
C LYS A 43 3.72 20.34 -5.53
N TYR A 44 2.83 19.36 -5.67
CA TYR A 44 3.19 17.94 -5.79
C TYR A 44 3.21 17.52 -7.25
N THR A 45 4.18 16.70 -7.63
CA THR A 45 4.30 16.22 -9.01
C THR A 45 3.42 14.99 -9.22
N ALA A 46 2.84 14.84 -10.42
CA ALA A 46 1.97 13.70 -10.72
C ALA A 46 2.70 12.34 -10.79
N HIS A 47 4.03 12.36 -10.80
CA HIS A 47 4.86 11.16 -10.88
C HIS A 47 5.29 10.61 -9.51
N GLU A 48 5.12 11.40 -8.44
CA GLU A 48 5.46 10.99 -7.08
C GLU A 48 4.29 10.34 -6.38
N VAL A 49 4.57 9.33 -5.57
CA VAL A 49 3.57 8.68 -4.72
C VAL A 49 3.15 9.65 -3.61
N PRO A 50 1.85 9.97 -3.49
CA PRO A 50 1.33 10.79 -2.40
C PRO A 50 1.65 10.23 -1.03
N MET A 51 2.25 11.03 -0.14
CA MET A 51 2.38 10.64 1.27
C MET A 51 1.03 10.67 2.01
N LEU A 52 0.16 11.60 1.62
CA LEU A 52 -1.17 11.78 2.21
C LEU A 52 -2.20 11.80 1.08
N LEU A 53 -3.26 11.03 1.28
CA LEU A 53 -4.44 11.09 0.44
C LEU A 53 -5.24 12.35 0.77
N SER A 54 -5.94 12.91 -0.22
CA SER A 54 -6.87 14.01 0.03
C SER A 54 -8.06 13.54 0.90
N PRO A 55 -8.70 14.43 1.68
CA PRO A 55 -9.83 14.05 2.51
C PRO A 55 -10.98 13.37 1.73
N ALA A 56 -11.21 13.78 0.49
CA ALA A 56 -12.23 13.18 -0.36
C ALA A 56 -11.91 11.73 -0.72
N ILE A 57 -10.65 11.43 -1.08
CA ILE A 57 -10.21 10.07 -1.38
C ILE A 57 -10.22 9.20 -0.12
N GLN A 58 -9.80 9.74 1.03
CA GLN A 58 -9.85 9.03 2.31
C GLN A 58 -11.28 8.62 2.68
N GLN A 59 -12.25 9.54 2.55
CA GLN A 59 -13.66 9.24 2.81
C GLN A 59 -14.23 8.19 1.86
N PHE A 60 -13.88 8.28 0.57
CA PHE A 60 -14.31 7.31 -0.42
C PHE A 60 -13.78 5.90 -0.10
N LEU A 61 -12.48 5.77 0.21
CA LEU A 61 -11.86 4.50 0.57
C LEU A 61 -12.41 3.96 1.89
N SER A 62 -12.60 4.82 2.88
CA SER A 62 -13.22 4.46 4.16
C SER A 62 -14.59 3.84 3.96
N ALA A 63 -15.46 4.49 3.18
CA ALA A 63 -16.80 3.99 2.88
C ALA A 63 -16.76 2.71 2.02
N GLY A 64 -15.95 2.66 0.97
CA GLY A 64 -15.88 1.52 0.04
C GLY A 64 -15.23 0.28 0.65
N CYS A 65 -14.28 0.46 1.56
CA CYS A 65 -13.50 -0.63 2.17
C CYS A 65 -13.98 -1.00 3.57
N HIS A 66 -14.98 -0.29 4.11
CA HIS A 66 -15.43 -0.43 5.50
C HIS A 66 -14.30 -0.23 6.51
N LEU A 67 -13.43 0.76 6.25
CA LEU A 67 -12.30 1.12 7.10
C LEU A 67 -12.59 2.45 7.80
N THR A 68 -12.04 2.65 8.99
CA THR A 68 -11.94 3.96 9.61
C THR A 68 -10.93 4.84 8.87
N GLY A 69 -10.98 6.16 9.07
CA GLY A 69 -10.02 7.07 8.44
C GLY A 69 -8.56 6.80 8.86
N ALA A 70 -8.34 6.34 10.10
CA ALA A 70 -7.01 5.94 10.58
C ALA A 70 -6.52 4.69 9.84
N GLU A 71 -7.35 3.66 9.73
CA GLU A 71 -7.00 2.43 9.01
C GLU A 71 -6.74 2.70 7.51
N VAL A 72 -7.51 3.59 6.88
CA VAL A 72 -7.24 4.01 5.48
C VAL A 72 -5.84 4.60 5.33
N GLN A 73 -5.40 5.43 6.28
CA GLN A 73 -4.08 6.03 6.24
C GLN A 73 -2.99 4.99 6.48
N ASP A 74 -3.19 4.06 7.42
CA ASP A 74 -2.25 2.97 7.70
C ASP A 74 -2.09 2.06 6.48
N GLU A 75 -3.21 1.65 5.86
CA GLU A 75 -3.21 0.82 4.65
C GLU A 75 -2.59 1.53 3.45
N TRP A 76 -2.87 2.84 3.29
CA TRP A 76 -2.21 3.63 2.26
C TRP A 76 -0.70 3.66 2.47
N MET A 77 -0.23 3.93 3.69
CA MET A 77 1.20 3.98 3.98
C MET A 77 1.91 2.65 3.71
N LEU A 78 1.23 1.53 3.98
CA LEU A 78 1.74 0.19 3.73
C LEU A 78 1.80 -0.16 2.23
N LEU A 79 0.76 0.21 1.47
CA LEU A 79 0.52 -0.32 0.14
C LEU A 79 0.73 0.69 -1.00
N LYS A 80 0.95 1.98 -0.71
CA LYS A 80 1.04 3.05 -1.72
C LYS A 80 2.05 2.75 -2.82
N GLU A 81 3.20 2.16 -2.51
CA GLU A 81 4.23 1.85 -3.51
C GLU A 81 3.76 0.74 -4.46
N VAL A 82 3.09 -0.29 -3.93
CA VAL A 82 2.52 -1.39 -4.71
C VAL A 82 1.38 -0.86 -5.60
N ILE A 83 0.49 -0.06 -5.03
CA ILE A 83 -0.65 0.55 -5.74
C ILE A 83 -0.14 1.49 -6.84
N TRP A 84 0.91 2.28 -6.57
CA TRP A 84 1.39 3.30 -7.49
C TRP A 84 2.30 2.75 -8.57
N SER A 85 3.25 1.88 -8.23
CA SER A 85 4.18 1.32 -9.21
C SER A 85 3.57 0.15 -10.00
N GLY A 86 2.57 -0.54 -9.44
CA GLY A 86 2.08 -1.82 -9.97
C GLY A 86 3.11 -2.94 -9.84
N ALA A 87 4.26 -2.67 -9.22
CA ALA A 87 5.32 -3.63 -8.96
C ALA A 87 5.33 -3.97 -7.47
N VAL A 88 5.54 -5.25 -7.16
CA VAL A 88 5.93 -5.66 -5.81
C VAL A 88 7.39 -5.24 -5.64
N PRO A 89 7.75 -4.48 -4.59
CA PRO A 89 9.15 -4.20 -4.31
C PRO A 89 9.90 -5.53 -4.23
N MET A 90 10.82 -5.78 -5.15
CA MET A 90 11.72 -6.91 -4.99
C MET A 90 12.51 -6.64 -3.72
N CYS A 91 12.42 -7.53 -2.72
CA CYS A 91 13.37 -7.52 -1.62
C CYS A 91 14.75 -7.63 -2.25
N LEU A 92 15.49 -6.53 -2.28
CA LEU A 92 16.89 -6.54 -2.68
C LEU A 92 17.60 -7.36 -1.61
N ASP A 93 17.97 -8.59 -1.95
CA ASP A 93 18.87 -9.40 -1.16
C ASP A 93 20.12 -8.56 -0.87
N THR A 94 20.36 -8.23 0.39
CA THR A 94 21.56 -7.50 0.85
C THR A 94 22.83 -8.36 0.81
N SER A 95 22.84 -9.40 -0.02
CA SER A 95 23.88 -10.43 -0.09
C SER A 95 24.93 -10.15 -1.17
N SER A 96 25.32 -8.88 -1.39
CA SER A 96 26.39 -8.56 -2.34
C SER A 96 27.20 -7.33 -1.92
N VAL A 97 27.63 -7.29 -0.66
CA VAL A 97 28.75 -6.45 -0.21
C VAL A 97 29.75 -7.32 0.55
N SER A 98 30.56 -8.10 -0.18
CA SER A 98 31.81 -8.70 0.31
C SER A 98 32.71 -9.11 -0.86
N GLU A 99 32.95 -8.22 -1.81
CA GLU A 99 34.13 -8.29 -2.67
C GLU A 99 34.69 -6.88 -2.81
N GLN A 100 35.66 -6.56 -1.95
CA GLN A 100 36.80 -5.65 -2.15
C GLN A 100 37.23 -5.07 -0.80
N LEU A 101 38.18 -5.73 -0.14
CA LEU A 101 39.26 -5.12 0.65
C LEU A 101 40.16 -6.26 1.16
N GLY A 102 41.34 -6.42 0.53
CA GLY A 102 42.37 -7.37 0.92
C GLY A 102 43.19 -7.84 -0.27
#